data_AF-A0A397T1K2-F1
#
_entry.id   AF-A0A397T1K2-F1
#
_cell.length_a   1.000
_cell.length_b   1.000
_cell.length_c   1.000
_cell.angle_alpha   90.00
_cell.angle_beta   90.00
_cell.angle_gamma   90.00
#
_symmetry.space_group_name_H-M   'P 1'
#
loop_
_entity.id
_entity.type
_entity.pdbx_description
1 polymer ?
#
loop_
_entity_poly.entity_id
_entity_poly.type
_entity_poly.pdbx_seq_one_letter_code
_entity_poly.pdbx_strand_id
1 'polypeptide(L)'
;MTTITNIPSFKTIKGWSVVDVIKFLESNNDYFFLNDIEFRNIENSGLNGSAFLNTNEDKLVTVIGLRLGPAKNIARIIAQINNQKLLNLDEYLLYTIPYIPYGINSKSSIKVSGDPPIEVKLWDEFFNNVNSHTFDHEKKFQKPTFITNFINICEEIVQLAFNINICMLLNRVIQDVQFALRSTSSTGNSGYCCHLKIDNKLLFTIEIKGFNILITNQQKISDLFNDKEDSKLVPKVRQIIQQFYNYMVENKTKYGVLSTYNDHWFVKRECGILYISETVKYSLTHPSVLKSYAYLVELAKNDTYSSDLKIIEKADDFPYSFQKLRHDDHDNYDDFSSSHNPSKESKQ
;
A
#
# COMPACT_ATOMS: atom_id res chain seq x y z
N MET A 1 -21.52 12.60 32.23
CA MET A 1 -21.32 11.30 31.56
C MET A 1 -20.44 10.46 32.46
N THR A 2 -20.95 9.36 32.99
CA THR A 2 -20.15 8.38 33.75
C THR A 2 -19.16 7.72 32.80
N THR A 3 -17.87 7.77 33.12
CA THR A 3 -16.81 7.11 32.35
C THR A 3 -16.17 6.03 33.21
N ILE A 4 -15.93 4.86 32.63
CA ILE A 4 -15.14 3.82 33.31
C ILE A 4 -13.68 4.28 33.27
N THR A 5 -13.12 4.64 34.43
CA THR A 5 -11.80 5.27 34.56
C THR A 5 -10.65 4.27 34.60
N ASN A 6 -10.90 3.01 34.98
CA ASN A 6 -9.89 1.94 35.07
C ASN A 6 -10.35 0.70 34.29
N ILE A 7 -10.31 0.77 32.96
CA ILE A 7 -10.60 -0.39 32.09
C ILE A 7 -9.41 -1.37 32.16
N PRO A 8 -9.61 -2.64 32.59
CA PRO A 8 -8.53 -3.62 32.68
C PRO A 8 -7.95 -3.97 31.30
N SER A 9 -6.69 -4.42 31.29
CA SER A 9 -5.98 -4.71 30.03
C SER A 9 -6.60 -5.88 29.26
N PHE A 10 -6.47 -5.89 27.93
CA PHE A 10 -6.87 -7.03 27.09
C PHE A 10 -6.33 -8.37 27.62
N LYS A 11 -5.06 -8.42 28.04
CA LYS A 11 -4.42 -9.65 28.57
C LYS A 11 -5.07 -10.10 29.88
N THR A 12 -5.42 -9.16 30.76
CA THR A 12 -6.11 -9.44 32.02
C THR A 12 -7.50 -9.99 31.75
N ILE A 13 -8.29 -9.31 30.92
CA ILE A 13 -9.67 -9.69 30.61
C ILE A 13 -9.72 -11.03 29.90
N LYS A 14 -8.80 -11.32 28.99
CA LYS A 14 -8.77 -12.61 28.28
C LYS A 14 -8.69 -13.81 29.24
N GLY A 15 -8.08 -13.65 30.41
CA GLY A 15 -7.95 -14.69 31.44
C GLY A 15 -9.11 -14.76 32.44
N TRP A 16 -10.13 -13.92 32.32
CA TRP A 16 -11.25 -13.88 33.26
C TRP A 16 -12.16 -15.11 33.17
N SER A 17 -12.60 -15.57 34.33
CA SER A 17 -13.74 -16.47 34.45
C SER A 17 -15.05 -15.72 34.19
N VAL A 18 -16.17 -16.46 34.11
CA VAL A 18 -17.52 -15.85 34.04
C VAL A 18 -17.76 -14.95 35.26
N VAL A 19 -17.33 -15.39 36.45
CA VAL A 19 -17.47 -14.64 37.70
C VAL A 19 -16.73 -13.31 37.66
N ASP A 20 -15.53 -13.28 37.07
CA ASP A 20 -14.75 -12.04 36.95
C ASP A 20 -15.39 -11.04 35.98
N VAL A 21 -15.99 -11.53 34.88
CA VAL A 21 -16.77 -10.72 33.94
C VAL A 21 -17.98 -10.10 34.66
N ILE A 22 -18.74 -10.89 35.42
CA ILE A 22 -19.90 -10.41 36.18
C ILE A 22 -19.48 -9.33 37.19
N LYS A 23 -18.44 -9.60 38.01
CA LYS A 23 -17.93 -8.63 38.99
C LYS A 23 -17.52 -7.31 38.34
N PHE A 24 -16.89 -7.36 37.16
CA PHE A 24 -16.52 -6.16 36.42
C PHE A 24 -17.75 -5.36 35.97
N LEU A 25 -18.78 -6.04 35.44
CA LEU A 25 -20.02 -5.40 35.00
C LEU A 25 -20.81 -4.81 36.17
N GLU A 26 -20.92 -5.53 37.29
CA GLU A 26 -21.56 -5.07 38.52
C GLU A 26 -20.87 -3.83 39.09
N SER A 27 -19.54 -3.87 39.22
CA SER A 27 -18.74 -2.76 39.75
C SER A 27 -18.81 -1.49 38.90
N ASN A 28 -19.32 -1.59 37.67
CA ASN A 28 -19.45 -0.49 36.72
C ASN A 28 -20.89 -0.36 36.21
N ASN A 29 -21.89 -0.85 36.97
CA ASN A 29 -23.26 -0.90 36.46
C ASN A 29 -23.90 0.48 36.27
N ASP A 30 -23.39 1.52 36.95
CA ASP A 30 -23.77 2.92 36.70
C ASP A 30 -23.46 3.41 35.28
N TYR A 31 -22.63 2.66 34.55
CA TYR A 31 -22.33 2.89 33.15
C TYR A 31 -23.06 1.90 32.22
N PHE A 32 -23.17 0.62 32.62
CA PHE A 32 -23.78 -0.41 31.78
C PHE A 32 -25.32 -0.45 31.85
N PHE A 33 -25.90 -0.05 32.98
CA PHE A 33 -27.34 -0.03 33.25
C PHE A 33 -28.04 -1.39 33.05
N LEU A 34 -27.37 -2.48 33.44
CA LEU A 34 -27.90 -3.85 33.43
C LEU A 34 -28.87 -4.05 34.60
N ASN A 35 -29.90 -4.86 34.38
CA ASN A 35 -30.79 -5.36 35.42
C ASN A 35 -30.46 -6.81 35.83
N ASP A 36 -31.12 -7.32 36.88
CA ASP A 36 -30.86 -8.67 37.42
C ASP A 36 -31.15 -9.81 36.44
N ILE A 37 -32.07 -9.61 35.49
CA ILE A 37 -32.34 -10.60 34.43
C ILE A 37 -31.15 -10.63 33.46
N GLU A 38 -30.65 -9.46 33.07
CA GLU A 38 -29.52 -9.31 32.16
C GLU A 38 -28.23 -9.86 32.77
N PHE A 39 -27.97 -9.66 34.06
CA PHE A 39 -26.83 -10.30 34.76
C PHE A 39 -26.93 -11.84 34.73
N ARG A 40 -28.11 -12.39 35.04
CA ARG A 40 -28.34 -13.84 34.98
C ARG A 40 -28.18 -14.39 33.56
N ASN A 41 -28.62 -13.66 32.55
CA ASN A 41 -28.44 -14.09 31.17
C ASN A 41 -26.95 -14.17 30.78
N ILE A 42 -26.15 -13.17 31.17
CA ILE A 42 -24.71 -13.16 30.94
C ILE A 42 -24.04 -14.35 31.64
N GLU A 43 -24.38 -14.58 32.91
CA GLU A 43 -23.84 -15.70 33.69
C GLU A 43 -24.21 -17.06 33.05
N ASN A 44 -25.49 -17.27 32.74
CA ASN A 44 -26.00 -18.51 32.13
C ASN A 44 -25.45 -18.76 30.73
N SER A 45 -25.09 -17.70 29.99
CA SER A 45 -24.45 -17.83 28.68
C SER A 45 -22.99 -18.30 28.75
N GLY A 46 -22.41 -18.41 29.95
CA GLY A 46 -21.02 -18.83 30.15
C GLY A 46 -20.02 -17.82 29.59
N LEU A 47 -20.37 -16.53 29.57
CA LEU A 47 -19.57 -15.46 28.96
C LEU A 47 -18.29 -15.17 29.78
N ASN A 48 -17.28 -16.02 29.62
CA ASN A 48 -15.94 -15.81 30.19
C ASN A 48 -15.18 -14.69 29.45
N GLY A 49 -14.00 -14.34 29.95
CA GLY A 49 -13.17 -13.26 29.40
C GLY A 49 -12.87 -13.36 27.91
N SER A 50 -12.51 -14.55 27.42
CA SER A 50 -12.25 -14.76 25.99
C SER A 50 -13.52 -14.65 25.15
N ALA A 51 -14.65 -15.15 25.63
CA ALA A 51 -15.94 -15.03 24.94
C ALA A 51 -16.44 -13.58 24.94
N PHE A 52 -16.25 -12.86 26.06
CA PHE A 52 -16.56 -11.45 26.22
C PHE A 52 -15.80 -10.58 25.21
N LEU A 53 -14.50 -10.80 25.02
CA LEU A 53 -13.70 -10.03 24.05
C LEU A 53 -14.06 -10.31 22.59
N ASN A 54 -14.69 -11.45 22.30
CA ASN A 54 -15.08 -11.90 20.96
C ASN A 54 -16.58 -11.72 20.66
N THR A 55 -17.35 -11.15 21.58
CA THR A 55 -18.76 -10.82 21.34
C THR A 55 -18.90 -9.46 20.65
N ASN A 56 -20.10 -9.16 20.17
CA ASN A 56 -20.45 -7.88 19.55
C ASN A 56 -21.85 -7.45 19.99
N GLU A 57 -22.26 -6.23 19.64
CA GLU A 57 -23.58 -5.69 19.97
C GLU A 57 -24.72 -6.64 19.56
N ASP A 58 -24.66 -7.19 18.35
CA ASP A 58 -25.68 -8.08 17.82
C ASP A 58 -25.83 -9.35 18.66
N LYS A 59 -24.73 -10.06 18.96
CA LYS A 59 -24.74 -11.26 19.81
C LYS A 59 -25.21 -10.96 21.24
N LEU A 60 -24.83 -9.79 21.78
CA LEU A 60 -25.28 -9.35 23.10
C LEU A 60 -26.80 -9.19 23.14
N VAL A 61 -27.42 -8.69 22.07
CA VAL A 61 -28.88 -8.54 21.98
C VAL A 61 -29.56 -9.87 21.67
N THR A 62 -29.11 -10.58 20.64
CA THR A 62 -29.84 -11.72 20.07
C THR A 62 -29.57 -13.04 20.77
N VAL A 63 -28.35 -13.27 21.25
CA VAL A 63 -27.94 -14.54 21.88
C VAL A 63 -27.98 -14.43 23.39
N ILE A 64 -27.48 -13.33 23.95
CA ILE A 64 -27.47 -13.12 25.41
C ILE A 64 -28.79 -12.48 25.91
N GLY A 65 -29.56 -11.83 25.04
CA GLY A 65 -30.85 -11.26 25.43
C GLY A 65 -30.71 -9.96 26.23
N LEU A 66 -29.71 -9.14 25.93
CA LEU A 66 -29.57 -7.80 26.51
C LEU A 66 -30.42 -6.78 25.76
N ARG A 67 -30.89 -5.75 26.47
CA ARG A 67 -31.47 -4.57 25.83
C ARG A 67 -30.39 -3.83 25.02
N LEU A 68 -30.83 -3.12 23.99
CA LEU A 68 -29.96 -2.42 23.04
C LEU A 68 -28.99 -1.42 23.70
N GLY A 69 -29.46 -0.65 24.69
CA GLY A 69 -28.63 0.35 25.39
C GLY A 69 -27.44 -0.29 26.14
N PRO A 70 -27.69 -1.22 27.08
CA PRO A 70 -26.63 -1.98 27.74
C PRO A 70 -25.70 -2.72 26.78
N ALA A 71 -26.25 -3.37 25.74
CA ALA A 71 -25.47 -4.05 24.72
C ALA A 71 -24.48 -3.10 24.00
N LYS A 72 -24.95 -1.91 23.60
CA LYS A 72 -24.10 -0.85 23.01
C LYS A 72 -23.00 -0.40 23.96
N ASN A 73 -23.33 -0.19 25.23
CA ASN A 73 -22.36 0.26 26.23
C ASN A 73 -21.26 -0.78 26.46
N ILE A 74 -21.61 -2.07 26.53
CA ILE A 74 -20.67 -3.18 26.63
C ILE A 74 -19.83 -3.31 25.36
N ALA A 75 -20.45 -3.31 24.18
CA ALA A 75 -19.75 -3.39 22.89
C ALA A 75 -18.72 -2.25 22.72
N ARG A 76 -19.04 -1.04 23.20
CA ARG A 76 -18.11 0.10 23.21
C ARG A 76 -16.89 -0.17 24.06
N ILE A 77 -17.06 -0.75 25.26
CA ILE A 77 -15.95 -1.08 26.16
C ILE A 77 -15.10 -2.22 25.58
N ILE A 78 -15.74 -3.25 25.02
CA ILE A 78 -15.03 -4.33 24.31
C ILE A 78 -14.17 -3.77 23.18
N ALA A 79 -14.72 -2.85 22.36
CA ALA A 79 -13.96 -2.22 21.29
C ALA A 79 -12.75 -1.42 21.84
N GLN A 80 -12.92 -0.69 22.95
CA GLN A 80 -11.82 0.01 23.60
C GLN A 80 -10.74 -0.93 24.13
N ILE A 81 -11.12 -2.05 24.76
CA ILE A 81 -10.19 -3.06 25.26
C ILE A 81 -9.45 -3.74 24.11
N ASN A 82 -10.18 -4.14 23.06
CA ASN A 82 -9.59 -4.79 21.89
C ASN A 82 -8.60 -3.89 21.15
N ASN A 83 -8.77 -2.57 21.21
CA ASN A 83 -7.78 -1.62 20.68
C ASN A 83 -6.46 -1.60 21.48
N GLN A 84 -6.43 -2.14 22.69
CA GLN A 84 -5.20 -2.32 23.48
C GLN A 84 -4.45 -3.60 23.09
N LYS A 85 -5.06 -4.50 22.29
CA LYS A 85 -4.42 -5.75 21.89
C LYS A 85 -3.14 -5.45 21.13
N LEU A 86 -2.02 -5.94 21.67
CA LEU A 86 -0.76 -5.96 20.95
C LEU A 86 -0.71 -7.23 20.08
N LEU A 87 -0.26 -7.05 18.84
CA LEU A 87 -0.20 -8.04 17.78
C LEU A 87 1.23 -8.55 17.62
N ASN A 88 1.42 -9.82 17.27
CA ASN A 88 2.71 -10.23 16.69
C ASN A 88 2.84 -9.70 15.25
N LEU A 89 4.01 -9.90 14.62
CA LEU A 89 4.27 -9.38 13.27
C LEU A 89 3.32 -10.01 12.24
N ASP A 90 3.09 -11.32 12.29
CA ASP A 90 2.14 -12.01 11.39
C ASP A 90 0.72 -11.41 11.49
N GLU A 91 0.18 -11.28 12.70
CA GLU A 91 -1.13 -10.68 12.96
C GLU A 91 -1.20 -9.24 12.45
N TYR A 92 -0.13 -8.46 12.59
CA TYR A 92 -0.07 -7.08 12.08
C TYR A 92 -0.09 -7.05 10.54
N LEU A 93 0.68 -7.93 9.90
CA LEU A 93 0.79 -7.97 8.44
C LEU A 93 -0.46 -8.53 7.78
N LEU A 94 -1.32 -9.27 8.47
CA LEU A 94 -2.60 -9.78 7.94
C LEU A 94 -3.69 -8.71 7.77
N TYR A 95 -3.49 -7.48 8.26
CA TYR A 95 -4.45 -6.40 8.05
C TYR A 95 -4.55 -6.00 6.58
N THR A 96 -5.78 -5.89 6.10
CA THR A 96 -6.10 -5.33 4.79
C THR A 96 -5.87 -3.82 4.79
N ILE A 97 -5.46 -3.28 3.64
CA ILE A 97 -5.36 -1.83 3.45
C ILE A 97 -6.73 -1.29 2.98
N PRO A 98 -7.08 -0.03 3.25
CA PRO A 98 -8.38 0.48 2.84
C PRO A 98 -8.44 0.68 1.34
N TYR A 99 -9.62 0.51 0.75
CA TYR A 99 -9.91 0.91 -0.62
C TYR A 99 -9.73 2.41 -0.81
N ILE A 100 -9.18 2.81 -1.96
CA ILE A 100 -9.14 4.21 -2.38
C ILE A 100 -9.83 4.36 -3.73
N PRO A 101 -10.86 5.23 -3.85
CA PRO A 101 -11.51 5.47 -5.13
C PRO A 101 -10.57 6.21 -6.10
N TYR A 102 -10.77 6.07 -7.40
CA TYR A 102 -9.96 6.76 -8.39
C TYR A 102 -10.73 7.90 -9.06
N GLY A 103 -10.08 9.06 -9.20
CA GLY A 103 -10.57 10.12 -10.10
C GLY A 103 -10.34 9.74 -11.56
N ILE A 104 -11.25 10.16 -12.45
CA ILE A 104 -11.23 9.81 -13.88
C ILE A 104 -10.05 10.48 -14.62
N ASN A 105 -9.46 11.53 -14.04
CA ASN A 105 -8.49 12.39 -14.71
C ASN A 105 -7.07 12.17 -14.18
N SER A 106 -6.35 11.19 -14.73
CA SER A 106 -4.88 11.17 -14.63
C SER A 106 -4.27 11.00 -16.02
N LYS A 107 -3.37 11.92 -16.38
CA LYS A 107 -2.50 11.81 -17.56
C LYS A 107 -1.11 11.42 -17.07
N SER A 108 -0.78 10.13 -17.10
CA SER A 108 0.63 9.72 -16.95
C SER A 108 1.28 9.61 -18.32
N SER A 109 2.50 10.14 -18.47
CA SER A 109 3.32 9.85 -19.65
C SER A 109 4.02 8.50 -19.50
N ILE A 110 3.77 7.58 -20.41
CA ILE A 110 4.58 6.37 -20.55
C ILE A 110 5.67 6.68 -21.59
N LYS A 111 6.88 6.99 -21.13
CA LYS A 111 8.06 7.03 -22.01
C LYS A 111 8.75 5.69 -21.90
N VAL A 112 8.84 4.97 -23.01
CA VAL A 112 9.44 3.65 -23.09
C VAL A 112 10.70 3.76 -23.93
N SER A 113 11.84 3.42 -23.33
CA SER A 113 13.14 3.25 -23.99
C SER A 113 13.77 1.97 -23.47
N GLY A 114 14.57 1.28 -24.28
CA GLY A 114 15.18 -0.02 -23.95
C GLY A 114 14.33 -1.22 -24.35
N ASP A 115 14.92 -2.42 -24.31
CA ASP A 115 14.26 -3.64 -24.79
C ASP A 115 13.21 -4.18 -23.81
N PRO A 116 12.08 -4.74 -24.29
CA PRO A 116 11.15 -5.44 -23.41
C PRO A 116 11.77 -6.72 -22.83
N PRO A 117 11.18 -7.27 -21.75
CA PRO A 117 11.49 -8.65 -21.36
C PRO A 117 11.20 -9.59 -22.54
N ILE A 118 12.01 -10.63 -22.68
CA ILE A 118 11.84 -11.67 -23.71
C ILE A 118 10.51 -12.39 -23.50
N GLU A 119 10.20 -12.66 -22.23
CA GLU A 119 9.00 -13.39 -21.84
C GLU A 119 8.50 -12.88 -20.49
N VAL A 120 7.18 -12.85 -20.32
CA VAL A 120 6.54 -12.59 -19.03
C VAL A 120 5.80 -13.85 -18.58
N LYS A 121 6.13 -14.36 -17.40
CA LYS A 121 5.52 -15.57 -16.81
C LYS A 121 4.75 -15.24 -15.54
N LEU A 122 3.78 -16.09 -15.22
CA LEU A 122 3.15 -16.07 -13.91
C LEU A 122 4.17 -16.52 -12.86
N TRP A 123 4.25 -15.80 -11.75
CA TRP A 123 4.91 -16.28 -10.52
C TRP A 123 3.87 -17.02 -9.67
N ASP A 124 3.55 -18.23 -10.09
CA ASP A 124 2.51 -19.10 -9.54
C ASP A 124 2.75 -19.48 -8.07
N GLU A 125 4.00 -19.71 -7.69
CA GLU A 125 4.36 -20.07 -6.31
C GLU A 125 4.25 -18.91 -5.31
N PHE A 126 4.17 -17.64 -5.77
CA PHE A 126 4.27 -16.48 -4.89
C PHE A 126 3.21 -16.50 -3.78
N PHE A 127 1.95 -16.79 -4.11
CA PHE A 127 0.85 -16.77 -3.14
C PHE A 127 1.04 -17.86 -2.07
N ASN A 128 1.38 -19.09 -2.49
CA ASN A 128 1.60 -20.21 -1.59
C ASN A 128 2.79 -19.94 -0.65
N ASN A 129 3.86 -19.36 -1.19
CA ASN A 129 5.05 -19.03 -0.41
C ASN A 129 4.76 -17.93 0.64
N VAL A 130 4.06 -16.85 0.26
CA VAL A 130 3.69 -15.80 1.22
C VAL A 130 2.74 -16.31 2.30
N ASN A 131 1.77 -17.15 1.92
CA ASN A 131 0.78 -17.69 2.85
C ASN A 131 1.40 -18.67 3.86
N SER A 132 2.33 -19.52 3.41
CA SER A 132 3.04 -20.47 4.27
C SER A 132 4.14 -19.85 5.11
N HIS A 133 4.64 -18.66 4.73
CA HIS A 133 5.67 -17.95 5.48
C HIS A 133 5.17 -17.46 6.84
N THR A 134 6.00 -17.58 7.87
CA THR A 134 5.71 -17.10 9.21
C THR A 134 6.79 -16.11 9.65
N PHE A 135 6.35 -14.98 10.17
CA PHE A 135 7.25 -13.93 10.66
C PHE A 135 7.41 -14.07 12.17
N ASP A 136 8.42 -14.84 12.61
CA ASP A 136 8.70 -14.99 14.02
C ASP A 136 9.47 -13.79 14.56
N HIS A 137 8.76 -12.87 15.20
CA HIS A 137 9.33 -11.73 15.90
C HIS A 137 8.66 -11.61 17.28
N GLU A 138 9.48 -11.56 18.33
CA GLU A 138 8.99 -11.43 19.71
C GLU A 138 8.28 -10.08 19.95
N LYS A 139 8.71 -9.05 19.23
CA LYS A 139 8.19 -7.68 19.34
C LYS A 139 6.70 -7.65 19.03
N LYS A 140 5.95 -6.94 19.87
CA LYS A 140 4.51 -6.73 19.70
C LYS A 140 4.19 -5.33 19.19
N PHE A 141 3.13 -5.21 18.41
CA PHE A 141 2.74 -3.99 17.70
C PHE A 141 1.31 -3.59 18.02
N GLN A 142 1.03 -2.30 18.07
CA GLN A 142 -0.35 -1.82 18.06
C GLN A 142 -0.98 -2.06 16.68
N LYS A 143 -2.30 -2.19 16.65
CA LYS A 143 -3.06 -2.30 15.39
C LYS A 143 -2.70 -1.18 14.40
N PRO A 144 -2.51 -1.48 13.10
CA PRO A 144 -2.25 -0.45 12.11
C PRO A 144 -3.41 0.55 12.05
N THR A 145 -3.07 1.83 11.94
CA THR A 145 -4.02 2.92 11.74
C THR A 145 -3.93 3.37 10.29
N PHE A 146 -5.04 3.25 9.58
CA PHE A 146 -5.14 3.63 8.17
C PHE A 146 -5.87 4.97 8.03
N ILE A 147 -5.49 5.73 7.01
CA ILE A 147 -6.21 6.94 6.60
C ILE A 147 -7.08 6.60 5.40
N THR A 148 -8.35 7.00 5.44
CA THR A 148 -9.34 6.69 4.39
C THR A 148 -9.96 7.94 3.75
N ASN A 149 -9.81 9.10 4.38
CA ASN A 149 -10.57 10.31 4.03
C ASN A 149 -9.89 11.13 2.93
N PHE A 150 -9.35 10.47 1.90
CA PHE A 150 -8.73 11.12 0.76
C PHE A 150 -9.80 11.76 -0.15
N ILE A 151 -9.60 13.02 -0.52
CA ILE A 151 -10.50 13.82 -1.38
C ILE A 151 -9.75 14.12 -2.68
N ASN A 152 -10.46 14.17 -3.83
CA ASN A 152 -9.91 14.55 -5.14
C ASN A 152 -8.69 13.71 -5.57
N ILE A 153 -8.92 12.47 -5.97
CA ILE A 153 -7.86 11.47 -6.11
C ILE A 153 -7.18 11.56 -7.48
N CYS A 154 -6.16 12.40 -7.56
CA CYS A 154 -5.12 12.41 -8.59
C CYS A 154 -3.96 11.47 -8.22
N GLU A 155 -2.95 11.37 -9.08
CA GLU A 155 -1.82 10.47 -8.89
C GLU A 155 -1.02 10.77 -7.61
N GLU A 156 -0.84 12.05 -7.28
CA GLU A 156 -0.13 12.49 -6.07
C GLU A 156 -0.84 12.04 -4.79
N ILE A 157 -2.18 12.03 -4.79
CA ILE A 157 -2.97 11.56 -3.65
C ILE A 157 -2.86 10.03 -3.51
N VAL A 158 -2.78 9.30 -4.62
CA VAL A 158 -2.55 7.84 -4.62
C VAL A 158 -1.17 7.54 -4.05
N GLN A 159 -0.14 8.28 -4.47
CA GLN A 159 1.22 8.13 -3.94
C GLN A 159 1.28 8.49 -2.45
N LEU A 160 0.59 9.55 -2.02
CA LEU A 160 0.49 9.92 -0.60
C LEU A 160 -0.19 8.82 0.22
N ALA A 161 -1.29 8.27 -0.29
CA ALA A 161 -1.98 7.19 0.37
C ALA A 161 -1.15 5.91 0.46
N PHE A 162 -0.44 5.57 -0.62
CA PHE A 162 0.52 4.48 -0.63
C PHE A 162 1.60 4.67 0.44
N ASN A 163 2.15 5.88 0.56
CA ASN A 163 3.15 6.18 1.59
C ASN A 163 2.59 5.96 3.00
N ILE A 164 1.40 6.51 3.29
CA ILE A 164 0.83 6.48 4.64
C ILE A 164 0.35 5.07 5.02
N ASN A 165 -0.41 4.44 4.14
CA ASN A 165 -1.10 3.18 4.44
C ASN A 165 -0.25 1.93 4.16
N ILE A 166 0.91 2.06 3.51
CA ILE A 166 1.81 0.93 3.23
C ILE A 166 3.22 1.25 3.74
N CYS A 167 3.93 2.21 3.14
CA CYS A 167 5.35 2.46 3.45
C CYS A 167 5.60 2.77 4.93
N MET A 168 4.85 3.73 5.50
CA MET A 168 4.99 4.14 6.89
C MET A 168 4.63 3.01 7.86
N LEU A 169 3.63 2.18 7.52
CA LEU A 169 3.26 1.03 8.33
C LEU A 169 4.34 -0.05 8.32
N LEU A 170 4.91 -0.36 7.15
CA LEU A 170 6.01 -1.32 7.02
C LEU A 170 7.29 -0.81 7.70
N ASN A 171 7.62 0.48 7.56
CA ASN A 171 8.77 1.11 8.24
C ASN A 171 8.70 1.03 9.77
N ARG A 172 7.49 0.94 10.35
CA ARG A 172 7.31 0.79 11.81
C ARG A 172 7.63 -0.62 12.29
N VAL A 173 7.39 -1.62 11.46
CA VAL A 173 7.42 -3.04 11.87
C VAL A 173 8.63 -3.80 11.32
N ILE A 174 9.18 -3.39 10.18
CA ILE A 174 10.41 -3.94 9.60
C ILE A 174 11.53 -2.91 9.79
N GLN A 175 12.35 -3.10 10.83
CA GLN A 175 13.19 -2.02 11.35
C GLN A 175 14.50 -1.78 10.59
N ASP A 176 15.00 -2.78 9.88
CA ASP A 176 16.28 -2.72 9.16
C ASP A 176 16.14 -2.26 7.70
N VAL A 177 14.91 -2.02 7.23
CA VAL A 177 14.63 -1.46 5.91
C VAL A 177 13.91 -0.12 5.98
N GLN A 178 13.95 0.61 4.88
CA GLN A 178 13.21 1.84 4.69
C GLN A 178 12.52 1.84 3.32
N PHE A 179 11.19 1.92 3.36
CA PHE A 179 10.32 2.27 2.25
C PHE A 179 10.23 3.79 2.15
N ALA A 180 10.66 4.38 1.04
CA ALA A 180 10.62 5.82 0.83
C ALA A 180 10.59 6.19 -0.65
N LEU A 181 10.04 7.36 -0.96
CA LEU A 181 10.21 8.02 -2.24
C LEU A 181 11.65 8.50 -2.37
N ARG A 182 12.39 8.01 -3.36
CA ARG A 182 13.80 8.35 -3.57
C ARG A 182 14.14 8.42 -5.05
N SER A 183 15.12 9.25 -5.39
CA SER A 183 15.77 9.19 -6.69
C SER A 183 16.66 7.94 -6.76
N THR A 184 16.47 7.14 -7.80
CA THR A 184 17.35 6.03 -8.17
C THR A 184 18.34 6.45 -9.25
N SER A 185 19.37 5.64 -9.54
CA SER A 185 20.38 5.94 -10.58
C SER A 185 19.84 5.86 -12.02
N SER A 186 18.58 5.45 -12.17
CA SER A 186 17.82 5.35 -13.41
C SER A 186 17.47 6.71 -14.01
N THR A 187 17.25 6.73 -15.32
CA THR A 187 16.88 7.95 -16.07
C THR A 187 15.42 8.38 -15.84
N GLY A 188 14.61 7.52 -15.23
CA GLY A 188 13.22 7.81 -14.82
C GLY A 188 13.13 8.58 -13.50
N ASN A 189 12.04 9.35 -13.36
CA ASN A 189 11.67 10.10 -12.15
C ASN A 189 11.74 9.25 -10.88
N SER A 190 11.95 9.92 -9.74
CA SER A 190 11.93 9.34 -8.40
C SER A 190 10.70 8.45 -8.16
N GLY A 191 10.93 7.20 -7.80
CA GLY A 191 9.91 6.22 -7.44
C GLY A 191 9.98 5.82 -5.96
N TYR A 192 8.94 5.14 -5.46
CA TYR A 192 9.05 4.50 -4.15
C TYR A 192 10.01 3.32 -4.26
N CYS A 193 10.82 3.11 -3.23
CA CYS A 193 11.80 2.04 -3.20
C CYS A 193 11.91 1.49 -1.78
N CYS A 194 12.37 0.24 -1.67
CA CYS A 194 12.78 -0.34 -0.40
C CYS A 194 14.31 -0.43 -0.36
N HIS A 195 14.92 0.07 0.71
CA HIS A 195 16.37 -0.02 0.93
C HIS A 195 16.66 -0.66 2.28
N LEU A 196 17.79 -1.35 2.39
CA LEU A 196 18.40 -1.58 3.69
C LEU A 196 18.86 -0.24 4.28
N LYS A 197 18.58 -0.03 5.56
CA LYS A 197 19.07 1.17 6.27
C LYS A 197 20.59 1.13 6.40
N ILE A 198 21.13 -0.07 6.65
CA ILE A 198 22.57 -0.30 6.66
C ILE A 198 23.06 -0.25 5.21
N ASP A 199 24.09 0.56 4.98
CA ASP A 199 24.75 0.80 3.69
C ASP A 199 23.85 1.34 2.55
N ASN A 200 22.61 1.74 2.88
CA ASN A 200 21.68 2.35 1.95
C ASN A 200 21.43 1.51 0.67
N LYS A 201 21.55 0.18 0.78
CA LYS A 201 21.45 -0.74 -0.35
C LYS A 201 20.01 -0.83 -0.87
N LEU A 202 19.79 -0.54 -2.16
CA LEU A 202 18.49 -0.72 -2.80
C LEU A 202 18.13 -2.21 -2.88
N LEU A 203 16.98 -2.58 -2.31
CA LEU A 203 16.44 -3.94 -2.36
C LEU A 203 15.55 -4.16 -3.58
N PHE A 204 14.58 -3.25 -3.79
CA PHE A 204 13.68 -3.29 -4.93
C PHE A 204 13.00 -1.94 -5.16
N THR A 205 12.56 -1.72 -6.39
CA THR A 205 11.79 -0.54 -6.82
C THR A 205 10.29 -0.81 -6.77
N ILE A 206 9.51 0.26 -6.58
CA ILE A 206 8.05 0.23 -6.53
C ILE A 206 7.52 1.26 -7.51
N GLU A 207 6.88 0.78 -8.56
CA GLU A 207 6.23 1.62 -9.57
C GLU A 207 4.74 1.74 -9.24
N ILE A 208 4.28 2.98 -9.05
CA ILE A 208 2.88 3.28 -8.78
C ILE A 208 2.25 3.88 -10.04
N LYS A 209 1.19 3.26 -10.55
CA LYS A 209 0.39 3.76 -11.67
C LYS A 209 -1.01 4.14 -11.18
N GLY A 210 -1.63 5.13 -11.84
CA GLY A 210 -3.06 5.36 -11.65
C GLY A 210 -3.88 4.15 -12.12
N PHE A 211 -5.02 3.86 -11.46
CA PHE A 211 -5.86 2.70 -11.77
C PHE A 211 -6.37 2.69 -13.22
N ASN A 212 -6.68 3.86 -13.78
CA ASN A 212 -7.11 3.98 -15.18
C ASN A 212 -5.96 3.75 -16.20
N ILE A 213 -4.73 3.57 -15.71
CA ILE A 213 -3.55 3.34 -16.53
C ILE A 213 -3.29 1.85 -16.70
N LEU A 214 -3.24 1.09 -15.60
CA LEU A 214 -3.07 -0.36 -15.62
C LEU A 214 -4.40 -1.06 -15.34
N ILE A 215 -5.18 -1.25 -16.40
CA ILE A 215 -6.46 -1.97 -16.36
C ILE A 215 -6.24 -3.38 -16.86
N THR A 216 -6.37 -4.38 -15.98
CA THR A 216 -6.22 -5.79 -16.36
C THR A 216 -7.55 -6.51 -16.61
N ASN A 217 -8.69 -5.91 -16.26
CA ASN A 217 -10.01 -6.55 -16.32
C ASN A 217 -10.04 -7.96 -15.72
N GLN A 218 -9.34 -8.13 -14.58
CA GLN A 218 -9.20 -9.42 -13.87
C GLN A 218 -8.39 -10.49 -14.62
N GLN A 219 -7.83 -10.17 -15.79
CA GLN A 219 -6.89 -11.05 -16.48
C GLN A 219 -5.50 -10.96 -15.86
N LYS A 220 -4.70 -12.01 -16.02
CA LYS A 220 -3.31 -12.04 -15.56
C LYS A 220 -2.47 -11.16 -16.48
N ILE A 221 -1.52 -10.42 -15.89
CA ILE A 221 -0.60 -9.57 -16.67
C ILE A 221 0.25 -10.42 -17.63
N SER A 222 0.64 -11.63 -17.23
CA SER A 222 1.36 -12.57 -18.09
C SER A 222 0.60 -12.87 -19.38
N ASP A 223 -0.70 -13.10 -19.26
CA ASP A 223 -1.55 -13.50 -20.38
C ASP A 223 -1.74 -12.31 -21.32
N LEU A 224 -2.07 -11.14 -20.76
CA LEU A 224 -2.18 -9.88 -21.49
C LEU A 224 -0.89 -9.47 -22.21
N PHE A 225 0.27 -9.71 -21.60
CA PHE A 225 1.55 -9.35 -22.23
C PHE A 225 1.87 -10.24 -23.43
N ASN A 226 1.61 -11.55 -23.29
CA ASN A 226 1.92 -12.56 -24.31
C ASN A 226 0.84 -12.65 -25.40
N ASP A 227 -0.33 -12.04 -25.19
CA ASP A 227 -1.44 -12.03 -26.14
C ASP A 227 -1.04 -11.35 -27.46
N LYS A 228 -1.15 -12.07 -28.57
CA LYS A 228 -0.82 -11.56 -29.90
C LYS A 228 -1.95 -10.73 -30.50
N GLU A 229 -3.15 -10.77 -29.93
CA GLU A 229 -4.26 -9.93 -30.34
C GLU A 229 -4.10 -8.51 -29.78
N ASP A 230 -4.02 -7.52 -30.67
CA ASP A 230 -3.93 -6.11 -30.28
C ASP A 230 -5.31 -5.57 -29.88
N SER A 231 -5.80 -6.01 -28.72
CA SER A 231 -6.86 -5.30 -28.01
C SER A 231 -6.33 -3.95 -27.50
N LYS A 232 -7.19 -2.95 -27.26
CA LYS A 232 -6.76 -1.62 -26.75
C LYS A 232 -5.95 -1.68 -25.43
N LEU A 233 -6.04 -2.78 -24.68
CA LEU A 233 -5.38 -2.95 -23.39
C LEU A 233 -3.95 -3.49 -23.54
N VAL A 234 -3.73 -4.43 -24.47
CA VAL A 234 -2.48 -5.19 -24.62
C VAL A 234 -1.27 -4.28 -24.88
N PRO A 235 -1.29 -3.33 -25.83
CA PRO A 235 -0.16 -2.41 -26.04
C PRO A 235 0.16 -1.56 -24.80
N LYS A 236 -0.86 -1.14 -24.06
CA LYS A 236 -0.68 -0.32 -22.85
C LYS A 236 -0.03 -1.11 -21.72
N VAL A 237 -0.47 -2.35 -21.51
CA VAL A 237 0.14 -3.27 -20.54
C VAL A 237 1.59 -3.54 -20.91
N ARG A 238 1.87 -3.86 -22.19
CA ARG A 238 3.24 -4.09 -22.69
C ARG A 238 4.16 -2.89 -22.43
N GLN A 239 3.70 -1.68 -22.73
CA GLN A 239 4.48 -0.46 -22.50
C GLN A 239 4.78 -0.22 -21.01
N ILE A 240 3.80 -0.46 -20.13
CA ILE A 240 3.99 -0.33 -18.67
C ILE A 240 4.99 -1.36 -18.16
N ILE A 241 4.85 -2.63 -18.59
CA ILE A 241 5.74 -3.72 -18.19
C ILE A 241 7.15 -3.50 -18.72
N GLN A 242 7.31 -3.05 -19.97
CA GLN A 242 8.61 -2.73 -20.54
C GLN A 242 9.29 -1.57 -19.78
N GLN A 243 8.55 -0.48 -19.51
CA GLN A 243 9.08 0.63 -18.72
C GLN A 243 9.54 0.16 -17.33
N PHE A 244 8.71 -0.61 -16.64
CA PHE A 244 9.04 -1.12 -15.31
C PHE A 244 10.22 -2.09 -15.32
N TYR A 245 10.27 -3.00 -16.30
CA TYR A 245 11.38 -3.93 -16.51
C TYR A 245 12.69 -3.17 -16.72
N ASN A 246 12.68 -2.11 -17.52
CA ASN A 246 13.86 -1.31 -17.79
C ASN A 246 14.34 -0.55 -16.55
N TYR A 247 13.43 -0.08 -15.69
CA TYR A 247 13.83 0.45 -14.38
C TYR A 247 14.48 -0.59 -13.48
N MET A 248 13.98 -1.84 -13.46
CA MET A 248 14.63 -2.92 -12.72
C MET A 248 16.01 -3.27 -13.30
N VAL A 249 16.15 -3.21 -14.62
CA VAL A 249 17.42 -3.38 -15.34
C VAL A 249 18.43 -2.31 -14.95
N GLU A 250 18.08 -1.03 -15.07
CA GLU A 250 18.96 0.09 -14.76
C GLU A 250 19.42 0.09 -13.29
N ASN A 251 18.56 -0.38 -12.38
CA ASN A 251 18.85 -0.50 -10.96
C ASN A 251 19.46 -1.86 -10.56
N LYS A 252 19.62 -2.78 -11.51
CA LYS A 252 20.11 -4.15 -11.33
C LYS A 252 19.30 -4.98 -10.31
N THR A 253 18.09 -4.56 -9.96
CA THR A 253 17.27 -5.23 -8.94
C THR A 253 16.67 -6.52 -9.49
N LYS A 254 16.68 -7.56 -8.65
CA LYS A 254 16.01 -8.83 -8.96
C LYS A 254 14.51 -8.76 -8.72
N TYR A 255 14.10 -7.99 -7.72
CA TYR A 255 12.70 -7.88 -7.29
C TYR A 255 12.14 -6.48 -7.54
N GLY A 256 10.81 -6.40 -7.60
CA GLY A 256 10.09 -5.16 -7.82
C GLY A 256 8.60 -5.29 -7.49
N VAL A 257 7.92 -4.15 -7.36
CA VAL A 257 6.46 -4.10 -7.20
C VAL A 257 5.84 -3.11 -8.17
N LEU A 258 4.77 -3.53 -8.84
CA LEU A 258 3.88 -2.68 -9.60
C LEU A 258 2.58 -2.51 -8.83
N SER A 259 2.07 -1.29 -8.70
CA SER A 259 0.88 -1.03 -7.89
C SER A 259 -0.03 0.03 -8.49
N THR A 260 -1.34 -0.21 -8.40
CA THR A 260 -2.38 0.81 -8.54
C THR A 260 -3.03 1.08 -7.19
N TYR A 261 -2.27 1.02 -6.10
CA TYR A 261 -2.69 1.07 -4.70
C TYR A 261 -3.74 0.01 -4.28
N ASN A 262 -4.85 -0.15 -4.99
CA ASN A 262 -5.85 -1.17 -4.73
C ASN A 262 -5.41 -2.56 -5.22
N ASP A 263 -4.62 -2.59 -6.29
CA ASP A 263 -4.06 -3.81 -6.85
C ASP A 263 -2.52 -3.75 -6.81
N HIS A 264 -1.92 -4.89 -6.50
CA HIS A 264 -0.47 -5.05 -6.42
C HIS A 264 -0.01 -6.29 -7.17
N TRP A 265 1.10 -6.16 -7.87
CA TRP A 265 1.79 -7.25 -8.55
C TRP A 265 3.25 -7.29 -8.10
N PHE A 266 3.66 -8.44 -7.60
CA PHE A 266 5.02 -8.69 -7.14
C PHE A 266 5.81 -9.36 -8.24
N VAL A 267 7.04 -8.87 -8.45
CA VAL A 267 7.80 -9.18 -9.65
C VAL A 267 9.18 -9.71 -9.30
N LYS A 268 9.62 -10.73 -10.03
CA LYS A 268 10.95 -11.34 -9.97
C LYS A 268 11.53 -11.39 -11.38
N ARG A 269 12.74 -10.88 -11.57
CA ARG A 269 13.47 -10.87 -12.83
C ARG A 269 14.54 -11.95 -12.84
N GLU A 270 14.58 -12.75 -13.91
CA GLU A 270 15.64 -13.73 -14.16
C GLU A 270 15.98 -13.75 -15.66
N CYS A 271 17.22 -13.44 -16.03
CA CYS A 271 17.77 -13.53 -17.39
C CYS A 271 16.76 -13.35 -18.55
N GLY A 272 16.29 -12.12 -18.76
CA GLY A 272 15.32 -11.80 -19.82
C GLY A 272 13.87 -12.27 -19.61
N ILE A 273 13.58 -13.05 -18.56
CA ILE A 273 12.25 -13.44 -18.14
C ILE A 273 11.81 -12.57 -16.96
N LEU A 274 10.55 -12.12 -17.00
CA LEU A 274 9.91 -11.41 -15.92
C LEU A 274 8.76 -12.24 -15.33
N TYR A 275 8.93 -12.72 -14.11
CA TYR A 275 7.88 -13.41 -13.36
C TYR A 275 7.03 -12.38 -12.62
N ILE A 276 5.71 -12.43 -12.79
CA ILE A 276 4.75 -11.50 -12.16
C ILE A 276 3.70 -12.32 -11.43
N SER A 277 3.44 -12.01 -10.16
CA SER A 277 2.43 -12.70 -9.34
C SER A 277 1.00 -12.51 -9.87
N GLU A 278 0.07 -13.33 -9.38
CA GLU A 278 -1.35 -12.94 -9.42
C GLU A 278 -1.58 -11.62 -8.68
N THR A 279 -2.70 -10.96 -8.96
CA THR A 279 -3.05 -9.68 -8.36
C THR A 279 -3.34 -9.83 -6.87
N VAL A 280 -2.54 -9.18 -6.02
CA VAL A 280 -2.84 -9.03 -4.59
C VAL A 280 -3.71 -7.79 -4.41
N LYS A 281 -5.02 -8.00 -4.19
CA LYS A 281 -5.98 -6.90 -3.99
C LYS A 281 -5.95 -6.40 -2.54
N TYR A 282 -6.30 -5.12 -2.35
CA TYR A 282 -6.34 -4.44 -1.06
C TYR A 282 -7.12 -5.19 0.03
N SER A 283 -8.18 -5.91 -0.36
CA SER A 283 -9.10 -6.61 0.54
C SER A 283 -8.71 -8.05 0.84
N LEU A 284 -7.66 -8.59 0.20
CA LEU A 284 -7.22 -9.96 0.44
C LEU A 284 -6.44 -10.09 1.75
N THR A 285 -6.59 -11.26 2.37
CA THR A 285 -5.82 -11.67 3.56
C THR A 285 -4.88 -12.85 3.28
N HIS A 286 -5.00 -13.49 2.11
CA HIS A 286 -4.26 -14.71 1.74
C HIS A 286 -3.74 -14.66 0.29
N PRO A 287 -2.64 -13.95 0.01
CA PRO A 287 -1.88 -13.14 0.95
C PRO A 287 -2.45 -11.72 1.09
N SER A 288 -2.21 -11.09 2.24
CA SER A 288 -2.45 -9.66 2.40
C SER A 288 -1.37 -8.82 1.70
N VAL A 289 -1.69 -7.57 1.40
CA VAL A 289 -0.73 -6.63 0.80
C VAL A 289 0.49 -6.47 1.69
N LEU A 290 0.31 -6.15 2.98
CA LEU A 290 1.42 -5.90 3.90
C LEU A 290 2.32 -7.13 4.06
N LYS A 291 1.74 -8.33 4.18
CA LYS A 291 2.50 -9.59 4.29
C LYS A 291 3.32 -9.86 3.02
N SER A 292 2.75 -9.57 1.85
CA SER A 292 3.44 -9.73 0.57
C SER A 292 4.65 -8.81 0.43
N TYR A 293 4.56 -7.54 0.86
CA TYR A 293 5.73 -6.65 0.90
C TYR A 293 6.80 -7.12 1.88
N ALA A 294 6.40 -7.55 3.08
CA ALA A 294 7.33 -8.08 4.08
C ALA A 294 8.08 -9.31 3.56
N TYR A 295 7.39 -10.20 2.87
CA TYR A 295 7.98 -11.40 2.27
C TYR A 295 8.96 -11.04 1.15
N LEU A 296 8.60 -10.07 0.28
CA LEU A 296 9.50 -9.60 -0.77
C LEU A 296 10.79 -8.98 -0.19
N VAL A 297 10.70 -8.32 0.97
CA VAL A 297 11.89 -7.80 1.68
C VAL A 297 12.84 -8.93 2.06
N GLU A 298 12.36 -10.04 2.62
CA GLU A 298 13.23 -11.16 3.00
C GLU A 298 13.88 -11.81 1.77
N LEU A 299 13.12 -12.00 0.68
CA LEU A 299 13.68 -12.47 -0.58
C LEU A 299 14.77 -11.54 -1.10
N ALA A 300 14.51 -10.24 -1.13
CA ALA A 300 15.45 -9.25 -1.66
C ALA A 300 16.68 -9.07 -0.77
N LYS A 301 16.59 -9.29 0.54
CA LYS A 301 17.76 -9.30 1.43
C LYS A 301 18.71 -10.45 1.10
N ASN A 302 18.15 -11.63 0.83
CA ASN A 302 18.92 -12.83 0.52
C ASN A 302 19.50 -12.81 -0.90
N ASP A 303 18.78 -12.24 -1.86
CA ASP A 303 19.13 -12.29 -3.29
C ASP A 303 18.77 -11.00 -4.04
N THR A 304 19.47 -9.91 -3.72
CA THR A 304 19.07 -8.56 -4.15
C THR A 304 19.21 -8.30 -5.66
N TYR A 305 20.35 -8.71 -6.23
CA TYR A 305 20.76 -8.27 -7.56
C TYR A 305 20.65 -9.40 -8.57
N SER A 306 20.10 -9.08 -9.73
CA SER A 306 20.07 -10.03 -10.83
C SER A 306 21.48 -10.20 -11.41
N SER A 307 21.88 -11.44 -11.69
CA SER A 307 23.12 -11.75 -12.41
C SER A 307 23.03 -11.44 -13.92
N ASP A 308 21.87 -11.00 -14.40
CA ASP A 308 21.61 -10.71 -15.80
C ASP A 308 22.29 -9.42 -16.27
N LEU A 309 23.24 -9.58 -17.21
CA LEU A 309 24.14 -8.57 -17.77
C LEU A 309 23.51 -7.63 -18.80
N LYS A 310 22.20 -7.71 -19.08
CA LYS A 310 21.51 -6.69 -19.88
C LYS A 310 21.53 -5.36 -19.12
N ILE A 311 22.66 -4.66 -19.10
CA ILE A 311 22.81 -3.29 -18.63
C ILE A 311 22.56 -2.42 -19.86
N ILE A 312 21.55 -1.56 -19.79
CA ILE A 312 21.41 -0.49 -20.79
C ILE A 312 22.62 0.42 -20.59
N GLU A 313 23.57 0.40 -21.52
CA GLU A 313 24.65 1.39 -21.56
C GLU A 313 24.00 2.77 -21.62
N LYS A 314 24.31 3.63 -20.64
CA LYS A 314 23.90 5.03 -20.73
C LYS A 314 24.58 5.59 -21.99
N ALA A 315 23.81 6.20 -22.88
CA ALA A 315 24.41 7.05 -23.90
C ALA A 315 25.23 8.11 -23.16
N ASP A 316 26.52 8.20 -23.46
CA ASP A 316 27.40 9.21 -22.90
C ASP A 316 26.77 10.59 -23.09
N ASP A 317 26.48 11.27 -21.98
CA ASP A 317 26.22 12.70 -21.96
C ASP A 317 27.52 13.41 -22.37
N PHE A 318 27.82 13.43 -23.66
CA PHE A 318 28.75 14.41 -24.20
C PHE A 318 28.11 15.79 -24.01
N PRO A 319 28.71 16.70 -23.22
CA PRO A 319 28.22 18.06 -23.15
C PRO A 319 28.58 18.72 -24.48
N TYR A 320 27.61 18.83 -25.38
CA TYR A 320 27.71 19.85 -26.42
C TYR A 320 27.71 21.21 -25.70
N SER A 321 28.91 21.72 -25.51
CA SER A 321 29.16 23.10 -25.11
C SER A 321 28.50 24.01 -26.15
N PHE A 322 27.35 24.59 -25.81
CA PHE A 322 26.93 25.83 -26.43
C PHE A 322 27.93 26.92 -26.01
N GLN A 323 29.04 27.02 -26.73
CA GLN A 323 29.82 28.25 -26.77
C GLN A 323 28.92 29.33 -27.35
N LYS A 324 28.44 30.19 -26.45
CA LYS A 324 27.82 31.46 -26.76
C LYS A 324 28.86 32.33 -27.45
N LEU A 325 28.95 32.22 -28.78
CA LEU A 325 29.67 33.17 -29.62
C LEU A 325 28.96 34.52 -29.48
N ARG A 326 29.58 35.41 -28.70
CA ARG A 326 29.31 36.83 -28.77
C ARG A 326 29.80 37.29 -30.14
N HIS A 327 28.88 37.67 -31.01
CA HIS A 327 29.19 38.64 -32.04
C HIS A 327 28.46 39.92 -31.67
N ASP A 328 29.22 40.80 -31.03
CA ASP A 328 29.03 42.23 -31.20
C ASP A 328 29.44 42.52 -32.64
N ASP A 329 28.54 43.09 -33.44
CA ASP A 329 28.92 44.04 -34.47
C ASP A 329 27.76 45.01 -34.73
N HIS A 330 28.16 46.26 -34.79
CA HIS A 330 27.40 47.49 -34.84
C HIS A 330 26.91 47.80 -36.26
N ASP A 331 25.79 48.54 -36.29
CA ASP A 331 25.38 49.56 -37.27
C ASP A 331 25.13 49.17 -38.75
N ASN A 332 23.86 49.29 -39.19
CA ASN A 332 23.47 50.43 -40.04
C ASN A 332 21.96 50.53 -40.31
N TYR A 333 21.51 51.78 -40.13
CA TYR A 333 20.35 52.53 -40.63
C TYR A 333 19.55 52.01 -41.85
N ASP A 334 18.22 52.08 -41.72
CA ASP A 334 17.27 52.95 -42.48
C ASP A 334 15.84 52.38 -42.31
N ASP A 335 14.97 53.00 -41.50
CA ASP A 335 14.04 54.09 -41.83
C ASP A 335 12.76 53.60 -42.55
N PHE A 336 11.61 53.69 -41.86
CA PHE A 336 10.35 54.29 -42.31
C PHE A 336 9.19 53.93 -41.33
N SER A 337 9.00 54.88 -40.41
CA SER A 337 7.75 55.45 -39.89
C SER A 337 6.41 54.68 -39.84
N SER A 338 5.87 54.73 -38.61
CA SER A 338 4.48 55.06 -38.19
C SER A 338 3.32 54.20 -38.71
N SER A 339 2.42 53.69 -37.85
CA SER A 339 1.55 54.55 -37.04
C SER A 339 0.74 53.76 -35.99
N HIS A 340 0.58 54.41 -34.85
CA HIS A 340 -0.49 54.39 -33.84
C HIS A 340 -1.42 53.18 -33.61
N ASN A 341 -1.30 52.64 -32.39
CA ASN A 341 -2.34 52.15 -31.46
C ASN A 341 -3.52 53.14 -31.24
N PRO A 342 -4.56 52.85 -30.43
CA PRO A 342 -5.37 51.62 -30.24
C PRO A 342 -6.90 51.92 -30.05
N SER A 343 -7.67 50.87 -29.69
CA SER A 343 -8.94 50.89 -28.91
C SER A 343 -10.26 51.29 -29.61
N LYS A 344 -11.25 50.39 -29.57
CA LYS A 344 -12.36 50.44 -28.60
C LYS A 344 -13.40 49.34 -28.86
N GLU A 345 -13.89 48.82 -27.75
CA GLU A 345 -15.11 48.03 -27.61
C GLU A 345 -16.33 48.73 -28.24
N SER A 346 -17.28 47.93 -28.74
CA SER A 346 -18.64 47.78 -28.18
C SER A 346 -19.76 47.73 -29.23
N LYS A 347 -20.64 46.72 -29.05
CA LYS A 347 -22.00 46.55 -29.60
C LYS A 347 -22.03 46.21 -31.09
N GLN A 348 -22.70 45.13 -31.52
CA GLN A 348 -24.07 44.74 -31.21
C GLN A 348 -24.27 43.24 -31.40
#